data_AF-A0A7W2NCK7-F1
#
_entry.id   AF-A0A7W2NCK7-F1
#
_cell.length_a   1.000
_cell.length_b   1.000
_cell.length_c   1.000
_cell.angle_alpha   90.00
_cell.angle_beta   90.00
_cell.angle_gamma   90.00
#
_symmetry.space_group_name_H-M   'P 1'
#
loop_
_entity.id
_entity.type
_entity.pdbx_description
1 polymer ?
#
loop_
_entity_poly.entity_id
_entity_poly.type
_entity_poly.pdbx_seq_one_letter_code
_entity_poly.pdbx_strand_id
1 'polypeptide(L)'
;AEDLGKAGYDTSVSTAGVISIRATGVAGIDISGATAADTALDGTDSSAGTSSFSSKLELSSNDTFSISGTTGTISGDTGSTQTKISSLDISTGAASAQSALATIDSALAQIDNQRADLGAVQNRFDYTISNLSNIQENLSASRGRIQDTDFAVETANLTKSQILQQAGTSILSQANQLPQAALSLLG
;
A
#
# COMPACT_ATOMS: atom_id res chain seq x y z
N ALA A 1 -68.93 15.61 27.93
CA ALA A 1 -67.67 15.09 27.39
C ALA A 1 -66.96 16.26 26.74
N GLU A 2 -66.51 17.18 27.58
CA GLU A 2 -65.85 18.40 27.18
C GLU A 2 -64.58 18.46 28.01
N ASP A 3 -63.50 18.86 27.36
CA ASP A 3 -62.15 19.03 27.91
C ASP A 3 -61.18 17.83 27.75
N LEU A 4 -60.94 17.46 26.49
CA LEU A 4 -59.69 16.80 26.08
C LEU A 4 -58.61 17.80 25.62
N GLY A 5 -58.86 19.12 25.75
CA GLY A 5 -57.97 20.19 25.28
C GLY A 5 -56.93 20.63 26.32
N LYS A 6 -56.13 19.71 26.84
CA LYS A 6 -54.92 20.12 27.58
C LYS A 6 -53.94 20.75 26.59
N ALA A 7 -53.35 21.90 26.96
CA ALA A 7 -52.43 22.64 26.11
C ALA A 7 -51.38 21.71 25.48
N GLY A 8 -51.39 21.60 24.15
CA GLY A 8 -50.45 20.78 23.39
C GLY A 8 -50.95 19.40 22.97
N TYR A 9 -52.18 18.97 23.29
CA TYR A 9 -52.78 17.75 22.75
C TYR A 9 -54.05 18.07 21.95
N ASP A 10 -54.08 17.64 20.69
CA ASP A 10 -55.25 17.71 19.80
C ASP A 10 -55.70 16.29 19.44
N THR A 11 -56.99 16.02 19.52
CA THR A 11 -57.57 14.69 19.27
C THR A 11 -58.72 14.79 18.30
N SER A 12 -58.69 14.02 17.21
CA SER A 12 -59.78 13.93 16.24
C SER A 12 -60.19 12.48 16.03
N VAL A 13 -61.48 12.26 15.76
CA VAL A 13 -62.02 10.94 15.43
C VAL A 13 -62.50 10.97 14.00
N SER A 14 -61.95 10.09 13.16
CA SER A 14 -62.39 9.91 11.78
C SER A 14 -63.75 9.21 11.72
N THR A 15 -64.49 9.41 10.63
CA THR A 15 -65.73 8.69 10.32
C THR A 15 -65.53 7.17 10.26
N ALA A 16 -64.29 6.70 10.06
CA ALA A 16 -63.90 5.29 10.12
C ALA A 16 -63.58 4.78 11.54
N GLY A 17 -63.81 5.57 12.59
CA GLY A 17 -63.55 5.19 13.99
C GLY A 17 -62.08 5.27 14.41
N VAL A 18 -61.20 5.83 13.58
CA VAL A 18 -59.79 6.04 13.91
C VAL A 18 -59.65 7.25 14.82
N ILE A 19 -58.98 7.08 15.96
CA ILE A 19 -58.62 8.16 16.88
C ILE A 19 -57.22 8.66 16.53
N SER A 20 -57.11 9.90 16.09
CA SER A 20 -55.84 10.57 15.82
C SER A 20 -55.49 11.51 16.97
N ILE A 21 -54.33 11.31 17.58
CA ILE A 21 -53.80 12.15 18.66
C ILE A 21 -52.56 12.88 18.12
N ARG A 22 -52.58 14.22 18.14
CA ARG A 22 -51.46 15.07 17.79
C ARG A 22 -50.99 15.80 19.02
N ALA A 23 -49.78 15.53 19.47
CA ALA A 23 -49.18 16.23 20.60
C ALA A 23 -48.05 17.16 20.14
N THR A 24 -48.09 18.42 20.55
CA THR A 24 -47.11 19.46 20.20
C THR A 24 -46.63 20.17 21.45
N GLY A 25 -45.31 20.16 21.70
CA GLY A 25 -44.70 20.87 22.83
C GLY A 25 -44.94 20.22 24.20
N VAL A 26 -45.21 18.91 24.23
CA VAL A 26 -45.47 18.15 25.46
C VAL A 26 -44.29 17.21 25.77
N ALA A 27 -44.16 16.79 27.03
CA ALA A 27 -43.08 15.92 27.47
C ALA A 27 -43.16 14.48 26.92
N GLY A 28 -44.32 14.05 26.43
CA GLY A 28 -44.52 12.73 25.83
C GLY A 28 -45.98 12.31 25.74
N ILE A 29 -46.21 11.12 25.16
CA ILE A 29 -47.49 10.42 25.10
C ILE A 29 -47.26 9.03 25.70
N ASP A 30 -48.06 8.63 26.69
CA ASP A 30 -48.09 7.26 27.20
C ASP A 30 -49.27 6.52 26.55
N ILE A 31 -48.99 5.39 25.90
CA ILE A 31 -49.97 4.56 25.20
C ILE A 31 -50.03 3.21 25.88
N SER A 32 -51.02 3.02 26.75
CA SER A 32 -51.22 1.76 27.48
C SER A 32 -52.01 0.74 26.63
N GLY A 33 -51.53 -0.49 26.57
CA GLY A 33 -52.25 -1.62 25.93
C GLY A 33 -51.98 -1.81 24.43
N ALA A 34 -51.08 -1.03 23.84
CA ALA A 34 -50.58 -1.26 22.49
C ALA A 34 -49.70 -2.51 22.42
N THR A 35 -49.86 -3.31 21.38
CA THR A 35 -48.91 -4.36 20.98
C THR A 35 -47.87 -3.79 20.02
N ALA A 36 -46.79 -4.52 19.72
CA ALA A 36 -45.64 -4.01 18.96
C ALA A 36 -45.97 -3.48 17.54
N ALA A 37 -47.14 -3.82 16.99
CA ALA A 37 -47.62 -3.36 15.69
C ALA A 37 -48.60 -2.17 15.76
N ASP A 38 -49.01 -1.76 16.97
CA ASP A 38 -50.04 -0.73 17.16
C ASP A 38 -49.45 0.69 17.27
N THR A 39 -48.13 0.81 17.50
CA THR A 39 -47.43 2.09 17.60
C THR A 39 -46.35 2.19 16.55
N ALA A 40 -46.47 3.15 15.62
CA ALA A 40 -45.42 3.47 14.65
C ALA A 40 -44.87 4.88 14.90
N LEU A 41 -43.54 5.01 14.95
CA LEU A 41 -42.83 6.28 14.94
C LEU A 41 -42.23 6.46 13.55
N ASP A 42 -42.54 7.57 12.88
CA ASP A 42 -42.09 7.85 11.50
C ASP A 42 -42.40 6.71 10.49
N GLY A 43 -43.56 6.06 10.66
CA GLY A 43 -44.01 4.98 9.77
C GLY A 43 -43.35 3.62 10.00
N THR A 44 -42.53 3.45 11.05
CA THR A 44 -41.94 2.15 11.42
C THR A 44 -42.51 1.64 12.74
N ASP A 45 -42.98 0.39 12.75
CA ASP A 45 -43.50 -0.31 13.93
C ASP A 45 -42.49 -0.24 15.07
N SER A 46 -42.90 0.38 16.17
CA SER A 46 -42.10 0.58 17.37
C SER A 46 -42.49 -0.48 18.39
N SER A 47 -41.58 -1.44 18.63
CA SER A 47 -41.74 -2.37 19.75
C SER A 47 -41.70 -1.63 21.08
N ALA A 48 -42.52 -2.08 22.04
CA ALA A 48 -42.58 -1.51 23.38
C ALA A 48 -41.19 -1.48 24.04
N GLY A 49 -40.65 -0.28 24.28
CA GLY A 49 -39.43 -0.06 25.06
C GLY A 49 -38.24 0.62 24.36
N THR A 50 -38.31 0.92 23.06
CA THR A 50 -37.20 1.58 22.35
C THR A 50 -37.58 2.99 21.89
N SER A 51 -37.08 4.00 22.59
CA SER A 51 -36.92 5.35 22.03
C SER A 51 -35.79 5.32 21.00
N SER A 52 -36.10 5.31 19.71
CA SER A 52 -35.09 5.35 18.65
C SER A 52 -34.58 6.80 18.47
N PHE A 53 -33.36 7.06 18.93
CA PHE A 53 -32.60 8.22 18.49
C PHE A 53 -31.89 7.85 17.19
N SER A 54 -32.42 8.30 16.04
CA SER A 54 -31.74 8.08 14.76
C SER A 54 -30.62 9.10 14.60
N SER A 55 -29.37 8.66 14.82
CA SER A 55 -28.17 9.43 14.48
C SER A 55 -27.54 8.82 13.22
N LYS A 56 -27.24 9.65 12.23
CA LYS A 56 -26.53 9.22 11.02
C LYS A 56 -25.03 9.19 11.28
N LEU A 57 -24.41 8.05 10.98
CA LEU A 57 -22.97 7.87 11.02
C LEU A 57 -22.51 7.50 9.60
N GLU A 58 -21.70 8.35 8.97
CA GLU A 58 -21.10 8.09 7.66
C GLU A 58 -19.63 7.69 7.83
N LEU A 59 -19.28 6.47 7.39
CA LEU A 59 -17.90 5.98 7.35
C LEU A 59 -17.47 5.83 5.90
N SER A 60 -16.29 6.35 5.56
CA SER A 60 -15.65 6.18 4.26
C SER A 60 -14.28 5.52 4.41
N SER A 61 -13.93 4.66 3.45
CA SER A 61 -12.67 3.92 3.42
C SER A 61 -12.31 3.60 1.96
N ASN A 62 -11.02 3.42 1.67
CA ASN A 62 -10.54 2.95 0.37
C ASN A 62 -10.76 1.43 0.18
N ASP A 63 -10.96 0.69 1.29
CA ASP A 63 -11.19 -0.75 1.35
C ASP A 63 -12.55 -1.10 1.97
N THR A 64 -13.03 -2.32 1.74
CA THR A 64 -14.26 -2.82 2.38
C THR A 64 -14.06 -2.98 3.88
N PHE A 65 -15.00 -2.45 4.64
CA PHE A 65 -15.04 -2.57 6.10
C PHE A 65 -16.37 -3.17 6.57
N SER A 66 -16.39 -3.65 7.80
CA SER A 66 -17.60 -4.11 8.46
C SER A 66 -17.69 -3.48 9.84
N ILE A 67 -18.90 -3.17 10.27
CA ILE A 67 -19.17 -2.65 11.62
C ILE A 67 -19.79 -3.78 12.43
N SER A 68 -19.25 -4.05 13.63
CA SER A 68 -19.81 -5.03 14.57
C SER A 68 -19.99 -4.38 15.94
N GLY A 69 -21.10 -4.68 16.63
CA GLY A 69 -21.43 -4.14 17.94
C GLY A 69 -21.99 -5.23 18.87
N THR A 70 -21.63 -5.16 20.16
CA THR A 70 -22.07 -6.12 21.18
C THR A 70 -23.36 -5.69 21.90
N THR A 71 -23.69 -4.39 21.87
CA THR A 71 -24.87 -3.82 22.55
C THR A 71 -25.51 -2.73 21.68
N GLY A 72 -26.81 -2.86 21.40
CA GLY A 72 -27.56 -1.98 20.50
C GLY A 72 -27.58 -2.49 19.06
N THR A 73 -28.78 -2.65 18.49
CA THR A 73 -28.96 -3.09 17.11
C THR A 73 -28.62 -1.94 16.17
N ILE A 74 -27.57 -2.07 15.36
CA ILE A 74 -27.38 -1.21 14.18
C ILE A 74 -28.31 -1.76 13.11
N SER A 75 -29.48 -1.13 12.93
CA SER A 75 -30.41 -1.51 11.86
C SER A 75 -29.91 -0.97 10.51
N GLY A 76 -29.55 -1.86 9.58
CA GLY A 76 -29.05 -1.52 8.25
C GLY A 76 -28.02 -2.54 7.72
N ASP A 77 -27.54 -2.33 6.49
CA ASP A 77 -26.40 -3.11 5.96
C ASP A 77 -25.12 -2.73 6.75
N THR A 78 -24.57 -3.70 7.46
CA THR A 78 -23.34 -3.53 8.26
C THR A 78 -22.07 -3.73 7.44
N GLY A 79 -22.20 -4.14 6.18
CA GLY A 79 -21.12 -4.29 5.22
C GLY A 79 -20.95 -3.03 4.35
N SER A 80 -19.70 -2.64 4.14
CA SER A 80 -19.38 -1.63 3.12
C SER A 80 -19.30 -2.27 1.73
N THR A 81 -19.90 -1.61 0.75
CA THR A 81 -19.69 -1.91 -0.68
C THR A 81 -18.92 -0.79 -1.34
N GLN A 82 -17.94 -1.16 -2.18
CA GLN A 82 -17.16 -0.17 -2.94
C GLN A 82 -18.03 0.44 -4.04
N THR A 83 -18.18 1.77 -3.99
CA THR A 83 -18.87 2.52 -5.03
C THR A 83 -17.97 2.65 -6.25
N LYS A 84 -18.41 2.16 -7.41
CA LYS A 84 -17.65 2.32 -8.65
C LYS A 84 -17.79 3.76 -9.16
N ILE A 85 -16.70 4.33 -9.65
CA ILE A 85 -16.74 5.66 -10.31
C ILE A 85 -17.72 5.65 -11.49
N SER A 86 -17.83 4.53 -12.21
CA SER A 86 -18.76 4.39 -13.34
C SER A 86 -20.24 4.41 -12.95
N SER A 87 -20.57 4.24 -11.66
CA SER A 87 -21.94 4.28 -11.14
C SER A 87 -22.29 5.59 -10.43
N LEU A 88 -21.38 6.57 -10.41
CA LEU A 88 -21.67 7.88 -9.83
C LEU A 88 -22.66 8.65 -10.71
N ASP A 89 -23.74 9.11 -10.09
CA ASP A 89 -24.70 10.03 -10.71
C ASP A 89 -24.84 11.29 -9.84
N ILE A 90 -24.43 12.43 -10.41
CA ILE A 90 -24.46 13.74 -9.77
C ILE A 90 -25.73 14.54 -10.08
N SER A 91 -26.62 14.01 -10.93
CA SER A 91 -27.82 14.72 -11.38
C SER A 91 -28.94 14.75 -10.33
N THR A 92 -28.83 13.91 -9.31
CA THR A 92 -29.89 13.66 -8.31
C THR A 92 -29.89 14.64 -7.14
N GLY A 93 -28.95 15.59 -7.08
CA GLY A 93 -28.95 16.70 -6.12
C GLY A 93 -27.59 16.92 -5.44
N ALA A 94 -27.57 17.81 -4.44
CA ALA A 94 -26.33 18.16 -3.74
C ALA A 94 -25.70 16.94 -3.07
N ALA A 95 -26.48 16.19 -2.27
CA ALA A 95 -25.96 15.07 -1.48
C ALA A 95 -25.24 14.00 -2.32
N SER A 96 -25.78 13.66 -3.51
CA SER A 96 -25.12 12.72 -4.41
C SER A 96 -23.85 13.27 -5.04
N ALA A 97 -23.80 14.57 -5.34
CA ALA A 97 -22.59 15.24 -5.78
C ALA A 97 -21.50 15.25 -4.68
N GLN A 98 -21.86 15.44 -3.40
CA GLN A 98 -20.89 15.33 -2.29
C GLN A 98 -20.35 13.90 -2.13
N SER A 99 -21.21 12.88 -2.20
CA SER A 99 -20.76 11.47 -2.16
C SER A 99 -19.89 11.10 -3.35
N ALA A 100 -20.18 11.67 -4.53
CA ALA A 100 -19.37 11.50 -5.72
C ALA A 100 -17.97 12.09 -5.55
N LEU A 101 -17.84 13.29 -4.98
CA LEU A 101 -16.55 13.91 -4.65
C LEU A 101 -15.74 13.03 -3.69
N ALA A 102 -16.36 12.55 -2.60
CA ALA A 102 -15.68 11.68 -1.64
C ALA A 102 -15.16 10.38 -2.29
N THR A 103 -15.92 9.81 -3.23
CA THR A 103 -15.51 8.60 -3.98
C THR A 103 -14.33 8.90 -4.91
N ILE A 104 -14.34 10.05 -5.58
CA ILE A 104 -13.25 10.47 -6.47
C ILE A 104 -11.98 10.76 -5.67
N ASP A 105 -12.08 11.45 -4.54
CA ASP A 105 -10.93 11.72 -3.65
C ASP A 105 -10.30 10.43 -3.15
N SER A 106 -11.12 9.45 -2.77
CA SER A 106 -10.66 8.10 -2.40
C SER A 106 -9.93 7.39 -3.55
N ALA A 107 -10.44 7.50 -4.78
CA ALA A 107 -9.80 6.92 -5.96
C ALA A 107 -8.47 7.62 -6.31
N LEU A 108 -8.40 8.95 -6.18
CA LEU A 108 -7.18 9.73 -6.37
C LEU A 108 -6.12 9.34 -5.34
N ALA A 109 -6.51 9.19 -4.07
CA ALA A 109 -5.60 8.72 -3.02
C ALA A 109 -5.01 7.34 -3.33
N GLN A 110 -5.80 6.42 -3.91
CA GLN A 110 -5.28 5.12 -4.36
C GLN A 110 -4.25 5.26 -5.49
N ILE A 111 -4.51 6.12 -6.47
CA ILE A 111 -3.56 6.39 -7.56
C ILE A 111 -2.27 6.99 -7.01
N ASP A 112 -2.37 7.95 -6.09
CA ASP A 112 -1.21 8.61 -5.50
C ASP A 112 -0.38 7.62 -4.66
N ASN A 113 -1.00 6.70 -3.93
CA ASN A 113 -0.30 5.61 -3.25
C ASN A 113 0.47 4.73 -4.24
N GLN A 114 -0.16 4.31 -5.34
CA GLN A 114 0.53 3.53 -6.38
C GLN A 114 1.70 4.31 -7.00
N ARG A 115 1.54 5.62 -7.24
CA ARG A 115 2.62 6.47 -7.75
C ARG A 115 3.76 6.63 -6.75
N ALA A 116 3.44 6.73 -5.46
CA ALA A 116 4.44 6.77 -4.40
C ALA A 116 5.25 5.47 -4.35
N ASP A 117 4.59 4.31 -4.43
CA ASP A 117 5.25 3.00 -4.49
C ASP A 117 6.15 2.87 -5.71
N LEU A 118 5.68 3.29 -6.88
CA LEU A 118 6.50 3.32 -8.10
C LEU A 118 7.71 4.24 -7.95
N GLY A 119 7.55 5.41 -7.33
CA GLY A 119 8.66 6.32 -7.01
C GLY A 119 9.67 5.70 -6.04
N ALA A 120 9.21 4.97 -5.02
CA ALA A 120 10.09 4.24 -4.11
C ALA A 120 10.88 3.14 -4.83
N VAL A 121 10.24 2.42 -5.75
CA VAL A 121 10.89 1.41 -6.59
C VAL A 121 11.93 2.04 -7.52
N GLN A 122 11.63 3.20 -8.12
CA GLN A 122 12.59 3.95 -8.95
C GLN A 122 13.83 4.33 -8.14
N ASN A 123 13.65 4.90 -6.94
CA ASN A 123 14.77 5.20 -6.04
C ASN A 123 15.61 3.95 -5.75
N ARG A 124 14.98 2.81 -5.46
CA ARG A 124 15.69 1.55 -5.23
C ARG A 124 16.48 1.10 -6.45
N PHE A 125 15.95 1.27 -7.66
CA PHE A 125 16.68 0.97 -8.89
C PHE A 125 17.89 1.89 -9.07
N ASP A 126 17.74 3.20 -8.85
CA ASP A 126 18.85 4.15 -8.97
C ASP A 126 19.98 3.82 -7.99
N TYR A 127 19.64 3.52 -6.73
CA TYR A 127 20.63 3.06 -5.73
C TYR A 127 21.30 1.75 -6.16
N THR A 128 20.53 0.79 -6.67
CA THR A 128 21.06 -0.50 -7.10
C THR A 128 22.00 -0.35 -8.29
N ILE A 129 21.64 0.50 -9.26
CA ILE A 129 22.46 0.80 -10.44
C ILE A 129 23.77 1.47 -9.99
N SER A 130 23.70 2.50 -9.16
CA SER A 130 24.89 3.19 -8.66
C SER A 130 25.83 2.25 -7.90
N ASN A 131 25.28 1.40 -7.03
CA ASN A 131 26.06 0.39 -6.31
C ASN A 131 26.70 -0.63 -7.28
N LEU A 132 25.93 -1.11 -8.26
CA LEU A 132 26.43 -2.09 -9.23
C LEU A 132 27.53 -1.49 -10.13
N SER A 133 27.41 -0.23 -10.54
CA SER A 133 28.47 0.48 -11.28
C SER A 133 29.75 0.60 -10.46
N ASN A 134 29.65 0.94 -9.17
CA ASN A 134 30.82 0.95 -8.27
C ASN A 134 31.46 -0.43 -8.13
N ILE A 135 30.65 -1.49 -8.00
CA ILE A 135 31.14 -2.87 -7.94
C ILE A 135 31.84 -3.25 -9.25
N GLN A 136 31.26 -2.88 -10.40
CA GLN A 136 31.82 -3.15 -11.71
C GLN A 136 33.18 -2.46 -11.90
N GLU A 137 33.32 -1.21 -11.46
CA GLU A 137 34.59 -0.48 -11.51
C GLU A 137 35.66 -1.14 -10.63
N ASN A 138 35.31 -1.47 -9.39
CA ASN A 138 36.22 -2.15 -8.46
C ASN A 138 36.64 -3.54 -8.97
N LEU A 139 35.72 -4.28 -9.59
CA LEU A 139 36.00 -5.58 -10.17
C LEU A 139 36.89 -5.46 -11.41
N SER A 140 36.63 -4.47 -12.28
CA SER A 140 37.48 -4.19 -13.45
C SER A 140 38.90 -3.84 -13.04
N ALA A 141 39.06 -2.93 -12.07
CA ALA A 141 40.36 -2.54 -11.52
C ALA A 141 41.10 -3.74 -10.89
N SER A 142 40.39 -4.59 -10.14
CA SER A 142 40.97 -5.79 -9.54
C SER A 142 41.40 -6.81 -10.59
N ARG A 143 40.58 -7.01 -11.63
CA ARG A 143 40.90 -7.90 -12.74
C ARG A 143 42.10 -7.39 -13.54
N GLY A 144 42.19 -6.08 -13.79
CA GLY A 144 43.34 -5.46 -14.43
C GLY A 144 44.63 -5.71 -13.65
N ARG A 145 44.63 -5.48 -12.32
CA ARG A 145 45.80 -5.77 -11.47
C ARG A 145 46.25 -7.23 -11.52
N ILE A 146 45.30 -8.17 -11.52
CA ILE A 146 45.61 -9.61 -11.64
C ILE A 146 46.25 -9.89 -13.00
N GLN A 147 45.63 -9.43 -14.09
CA GLN A 147 46.14 -9.64 -15.45
C GLN A 147 47.52 -9.01 -15.65
N ASP A 148 47.73 -7.77 -15.19
CA ASP A 148 49.02 -7.09 -15.29
C ASP A 148 50.11 -7.81 -14.49
N THR A 149 49.76 -8.33 -13.30
CA THR A 149 50.70 -9.11 -12.46
C THR A 149 51.06 -10.44 -13.14
N ASP A 150 50.08 -11.16 -13.68
CA ASP A 150 50.31 -12.41 -14.39
C ASP A 150 51.19 -12.20 -15.64
N PHE A 151 50.94 -11.11 -16.38
CA PHE A 151 51.75 -10.74 -17.54
C PHE A 151 53.19 -10.39 -17.16
N ALA A 152 53.37 -9.66 -16.06
CA ALA A 152 54.69 -9.32 -15.54
C ALA A 152 55.49 -10.57 -15.12
N VAL A 153 54.83 -11.53 -14.46
CA VAL A 153 55.45 -12.82 -14.06
C VAL A 153 55.85 -13.65 -15.27
N GLU A 154 54.97 -13.80 -16.25
CA GLU A 154 55.26 -14.57 -17.47
C GLU A 154 56.39 -13.91 -18.29
N THR A 155 56.36 -12.59 -18.42
CA THR A 155 57.43 -11.83 -19.09
C THR A 155 58.76 -12.00 -18.37
N ALA A 156 58.79 -11.94 -17.04
CA ALA A 156 60.00 -12.17 -16.25
C ALA A 156 60.54 -13.61 -16.43
N ASN A 157 59.66 -14.61 -16.47
CA ASN A 157 60.04 -16.00 -16.73
C ASN A 157 60.58 -16.21 -18.16
N LEU A 158 59.96 -15.56 -19.16
CA LEU A 158 60.43 -15.56 -20.54
C LEU A 158 61.82 -14.93 -20.64
N THR A 159 62.02 -13.75 -20.05
CA THR A 159 63.32 -13.07 -20.03
C THR A 159 64.36 -13.90 -19.30
N LYS A 160 64.04 -14.48 -18.15
CA LYS A 160 64.93 -15.40 -17.43
C LYS A 160 65.34 -16.59 -18.30
N SER A 161 64.39 -17.20 -19.00
CA SER A 161 64.64 -18.33 -19.89
C SER A 161 65.54 -17.95 -21.07
N GLN A 162 65.32 -16.78 -21.68
CA GLN A 162 66.18 -16.24 -22.75
C GLN A 162 67.60 -15.95 -22.26
N ILE A 163 67.76 -15.35 -21.09
CA ILE A 163 69.08 -15.10 -20.48
C ILE A 163 69.79 -16.43 -20.19
N LEU A 164 69.10 -17.41 -19.62
CA LEU A 164 69.69 -18.74 -19.36
C LEU A 164 70.10 -19.45 -20.65
N GLN A 165 69.35 -19.31 -21.74
CA GLN A 165 69.72 -19.86 -23.04
C GLN A 165 70.98 -19.18 -23.61
N GLN A 166 71.07 -17.85 -23.56
CA GLN A 166 72.24 -17.09 -24.04
C GLN A 166 73.49 -17.30 -23.15
N ALA A 167 73.30 -17.38 -21.84
CA ALA A 167 74.37 -17.70 -20.90
C ALA A 167 74.81 -19.16 -21.06
N GLY A 168 73.87 -20.09 -21.26
CA GLY A 168 74.15 -21.49 -21.51
C GLY A 168 75.02 -21.68 -22.75
N THR A 169 74.71 -21.02 -23.87
CA THR A 169 75.53 -21.10 -25.10
C THR A 169 76.89 -20.44 -24.95
N SER A 170 76.98 -19.30 -24.25
CA SER A 170 78.25 -18.62 -23.98
C SER A 170 79.13 -19.41 -23.01
N ILE A 171 78.55 -20.02 -21.97
CA ILE A 171 79.29 -20.90 -21.05
C ILE A 171 79.72 -22.16 -21.79
N LEU A 172 78.87 -22.74 -22.65
CA LEU A 172 79.26 -23.89 -23.46
C LEU A 172 80.42 -23.55 -24.41
N SER A 173 80.41 -22.37 -25.04
CA SER A 173 81.50 -21.96 -25.93
C SER A 173 82.80 -21.71 -25.15
N GLN A 174 82.72 -21.08 -23.98
CA GLN A 174 83.86 -20.87 -23.07
C GLN A 174 84.43 -22.20 -22.55
N ALA A 175 83.55 -23.13 -22.15
CA ALA A 175 83.91 -24.46 -21.68
C ALA A 175 84.51 -25.33 -22.78
N ASN A 176 84.11 -25.15 -24.04
CA ASN A 176 84.72 -25.85 -25.18
C ASN A 176 86.09 -25.28 -25.58
N GLN A 177 86.38 -24.01 -25.27
CA GLN A 177 87.68 -23.39 -25.52
C GLN A 177 88.73 -23.72 -24.44
N LEU A 178 88.29 -23.98 -23.21
CA LEU A 178 89.18 -24.30 -22.07
C LEU A 178 90.10 -25.52 -22.31
N PRO A 179 89.64 -26.66 -22.85
CA PRO A 179 90.46 -27.84 -23.10
C PRO A 179 91.55 -27.60 -24.16
N GLN A 180 91.26 -26.80 -25.18
CA GLN A 180 92.24 -26.45 -26.22
C GLN A 180 93.35 -25.57 -25.66
N ALA A 181 93.01 -24.61 -24.78
CA ALA A 181 94.00 -23.81 -24.07
C ALA A 181 94.87 -24.67 -23.12
N ALA A 182 94.28 -25.66 -22.44
CA ALA A 182 95.03 -26.57 -21.58
C ALA A 182 95.98 -27.49 -22.37
N LEU A 183 95.56 -27.99 -23.54
CA LEU A 183 96.42 -28.76 -24.44
C LEU A 183 97.57 -27.92 -25.01
N SER A 184 97.34 -26.65 -25.33
CA SER A 184 98.39 -25.72 -25.76
C SER A 184 99.44 -25.43 -24.69
N LEU A 185 99.16 -25.71 -23.41
CA LEU A 185 100.09 -25.55 -22.30
C LEU A 185 100.84 -26.85 -21.95
N LEU A 186 100.44 -27.99 -22.53
CA LEU A 186 101.07 -29.30 -22.30
C LEU A 186 101.89 -29.81 -23.49
N GLY A 187 101.74 -29.21 -24.68
CA GLY A 187 102.48 -29.57 -25.90
C GLY A 187 103.51 -28.53 -26.31
#